data_AF-A0AAJ2GA29-F1
#
_entry.id   AF-A0AAJ2GA29-F1
#
_cell.length_a   1.000
_cell.length_b   1.000
_cell.length_c   1.000
_cell.angle_alpha   90.00
_cell.angle_beta   90.00
_cell.angle_gamma   90.00
#
_symmetry.space_group_name_H-M   'P 1'
#
loop_
_entity.id
_entity.type
_entity.pdbx_description
1 polymer ?
#
loop_
_entity_poly.entity_id
_entity_poly.type
_entity_poly.pdbx_seq_one_letter_code
_entity_poly.pdbx_strand_id
1 'polypeptide(L)'
;MKNSPISNVMCRTLFAALLAWLVGILPVTGGIPAIDSTAAEAPERLGSLIDLSAKAKVDTALAFIGKLQHRVSDGEFIRLRDQSDSLFTTSGYINLESTDGQHLRLTRGEFLTRARYRQATYKLKKATLVLNDLFRKGPNDRWYCRSTTFHEVSRFDGDYPIPEKVTSVKRKPIRERAASGAESYWQIIELTLTEK
;
A
#
# COMPACT_ATOMS: atom_id res chain seq x y z
N MET A 1 -0.91 -63.74 29.70
CA MET A 1 -0.28 -64.84 28.94
C MET A 1 -0.93 -64.93 27.57
N LYS A 2 -0.10 -64.92 26.52
CA LYS A 2 -0.37 -65.31 25.11
C LYS A 2 -1.35 -64.42 24.33
N ASN A 3 -1.19 -64.10 23.05
CA ASN A 3 -0.11 -64.05 22.05
C ASN A 3 -0.77 -63.27 20.88
N SER A 4 -0.08 -62.35 20.21
CA SER A 4 -0.51 -61.85 18.89
C SER A 4 -0.30 -62.94 17.82
N PRO A 5 -1.00 -62.88 16.65
CA PRO A 5 -0.36 -62.20 15.50
C PRO A 5 -1.31 -61.54 14.45
N ILE A 6 -0.78 -60.47 13.84
CA ILE A 6 -0.74 -60.13 12.40
C ILE A 6 -2.03 -60.25 11.56
N SER A 7 -2.51 -59.12 11.03
CA SER A 7 -2.81 -59.00 9.59
C SER A 7 -2.74 -57.54 9.12
N ASN A 8 -1.76 -57.29 8.24
CA ASN A 8 -1.67 -56.14 7.36
C ASN A 8 -2.85 -56.12 6.39
N VAL A 9 -3.30 -54.95 5.95
CA VAL A 9 -3.60 -54.62 4.53
C VAL A 9 -4.20 -53.21 4.42
N MET A 10 -3.59 -52.43 3.53
CA MET A 10 -4.11 -51.26 2.80
C MET A 10 -4.38 -49.96 3.57
N CYS A 11 -3.47 -48.98 3.43
CA CYS A 11 -3.65 -47.89 2.45
C CYS A 11 -2.43 -46.95 2.50
N ARG A 12 -1.32 -47.37 1.90
CA ARG A 12 -0.13 -46.53 1.69
C ARG A 12 0.48 -46.87 0.34
N THR A 13 0.11 -46.12 -0.69
CA THR A 13 0.84 -46.07 -1.97
C THR A 13 0.67 -44.67 -2.55
N LEU A 14 1.62 -43.80 -2.28
CA LEU A 14 1.78 -42.52 -2.96
C LEU A 14 3.27 -42.19 -3.04
N PHE A 15 3.99 -42.95 -3.86
CA PHE A 15 5.34 -42.65 -4.34
C PHE A 15 5.63 -43.55 -5.54
N ALA A 16 5.82 -42.94 -6.70
CA ALA A 16 6.56 -43.40 -7.89
C ALA A 16 5.83 -43.01 -9.19
N ALA A 17 6.16 -41.83 -9.73
CA ALA A 17 6.22 -41.58 -11.18
C ALA A 17 6.67 -40.14 -11.42
N LEU A 18 7.96 -39.96 -11.75
CA LEU A 18 8.50 -39.05 -12.78
C LEU A 18 10.01 -38.87 -12.56
N LEU A 19 10.73 -39.97 -12.77
CA LEU A 19 12.17 -40.00 -13.03
C LEU A 19 12.33 -40.79 -14.33
N ALA A 20 12.01 -40.12 -15.42
CA ALA A 20 12.42 -40.52 -16.75
C ALA A 20 12.58 -39.22 -17.54
N TRP A 21 13.78 -39.05 -18.08
CA TRP A 21 14.20 -38.23 -19.22
C TRP A 21 15.61 -37.71 -18.92
N LEU A 22 16.52 -38.68 -18.84
CA LEU A 22 17.95 -38.51 -18.97
C LEU A 22 18.39 -39.55 -20.00
N VAL A 23 18.91 -39.03 -21.12
CA VAL A 23 19.92 -39.57 -22.05
C VAL A 23 19.48 -39.32 -23.50
N GLY A 24 20.22 -38.43 -24.16
CA GLY A 24 20.29 -38.43 -25.62
C GLY A 24 20.89 -37.17 -26.24
N ILE A 25 22.22 -37.19 -26.44
CA ILE A 25 22.96 -36.54 -27.54
C ILE A 25 23.56 -35.13 -27.27
N LEU A 26 24.88 -35.11 -27.03
CA LEU A 26 25.82 -34.01 -27.40
C LEU A 26 26.20 -34.19 -28.89
N PRO A 27 26.61 -33.15 -29.69
CA PRO A 27 27.71 -32.23 -29.33
C PRO A 27 27.66 -30.75 -29.82
N VAL A 28 28.46 -29.92 -29.14
CA VAL A 28 29.29 -28.76 -29.59
C VAL A 28 28.85 -27.98 -30.86
N THR A 29 28.42 -26.73 -30.68
CA THR A 29 29.06 -25.48 -31.21
C THR A 29 28.13 -24.27 -31.00
N GLY A 30 28.68 -23.16 -30.52
CA GLY A 30 28.22 -21.81 -30.88
C GLY A 30 27.08 -21.19 -30.06
N GLY A 31 27.45 -20.17 -29.28
CA GLY A 31 26.57 -19.03 -28.98
C GLY A 31 25.70 -19.18 -27.73
N ILE A 32 26.15 -18.61 -26.62
CA ILE A 32 25.26 -18.19 -25.54
C ILE A 32 24.68 -16.84 -25.96
N PRO A 33 23.39 -16.69 -26.30
CA PRO A 33 22.76 -15.41 -26.15
C PRO A 33 22.55 -15.20 -24.64
N ALA A 34 23.14 -14.13 -24.12
CA ALA A 34 22.79 -13.61 -22.81
C ALA A 34 21.27 -13.43 -22.78
N ILE A 35 20.59 -14.22 -21.96
CA ILE A 35 19.22 -13.94 -21.56
C ILE A 35 19.36 -12.74 -20.63
N ASP A 36 19.36 -11.55 -21.24
CA ASP A 36 19.09 -10.31 -20.54
C ASP A 36 17.73 -10.50 -19.89
N SER A 37 17.77 -10.83 -18.60
CA SER A 37 16.63 -10.75 -17.71
C SER A 37 16.35 -9.27 -17.46
N THR A 38 15.96 -8.56 -18.52
CA THR A 38 15.13 -7.38 -18.40
C THR A 38 13.76 -7.90 -18.00
N ALA A 39 13.63 -8.25 -16.72
CA ALA A 39 12.36 -8.12 -16.03
C ALA A 39 11.97 -6.66 -16.18
N ALA A 40 11.24 -6.36 -17.24
CA ALA A 40 10.47 -5.14 -17.34
C ALA A 40 9.61 -5.15 -16.08
N GLU A 41 10.00 -4.33 -15.10
CA GLU A 41 9.16 -4.03 -13.95
C GLU A 41 7.79 -3.71 -14.53
N ALA A 42 6.82 -4.59 -14.25
CA ALA A 42 5.44 -4.34 -14.63
C ALA A 42 5.13 -2.91 -14.19
N PRO A 43 4.55 -2.06 -15.05
CA PRO A 43 4.28 -0.68 -14.68
C PRO A 43 3.42 -0.73 -13.43
N GLU A 44 4.00 -0.38 -12.28
CA GLU A 44 3.23 -0.08 -11.09
C GLU A 44 2.20 0.93 -11.57
N ARG A 45 0.94 0.49 -11.63
CA ARG A 45 -0.17 1.39 -11.91
C ARG A 45 -0.14 2.39 -10.76
N LEU A 46 0.56 3.51 -10.97
CA LEU A 46 0.41 4.73 -10.22
C LEU A 46 -1.07 5.06 -10.40
N GLY A 47 -1.89 4.61 -9.46
CA GLY A 47 -3.30 4.94 -9.42
C GLY A 47 -3.40 6.45 -9.58
N SER A 48 -4.31 6.89 -10.46
CA SER A 48 -4.55 8.31 -10.72
C SER A 48 -4.61 9.06 -9.40
N LEU A 49 -3.61 9.91 -9.12
CA LEU A 49 -3.61 10.73 -7.91
C LEU A 49 -4.86 11.62 -7.96
N ILE A 50 -5.64 11.64 -6.88
CA ILE A 50 -6.78 12.55 -6.81
C ILE A 50 -6.26 13.92 -6.40
N ASP A 51 -6.53 14.95 -7.20
CA ASP A 51 -6.22 16.33 -6.86
C ASP A 51 -7.29 16.90 -5.94
N LEU A 52 -6.97 17.01 -4.66
CA LEU A 52 -7.84 17.50 -3.59
C LEU A 52 -7.01 18.35 -2.63
N SER A 53 -7.68 19.30 -1.97
CA SER A 53 -7.10 20.04 -0.86
C SER A 53 -6.67 19.10 0.27
N ALA A 54 -5.77 19.56 1.14
CA ALA A 54 -5.30 18.78 2.28
C ALA A 54 -6.47 18.31 3.16
N LYS A 55 -7.39 19.21 3.48
CA LYS A 55 -8.59 18.92 4.26
C LYS A 55 -9.49 17.92 3.53
N ALA A 56 -9.81 18.17 2.26
CA ALA A 56 -10.68 17.29 1.48
C ALA A 56 -10.11 15.87 1.33
N LYS A 57 -8.78 15.69 1.24
CA LYS A 57 -8.17 14.35 1.25
C LYS A 57 -8.41 13.60 2.55
N VAL A 58 -8.20 14.27 3.69
CA VAL A 58 -8.42 13.67 5.00
C VAL A 58 -9.90 13.37 5.19
N ASP A 59 -10.79 14.30 4.86
CA ASP A 59 -12.25 14.09 4.94
C ASP A 59 -12.69 12.91 4.07
N THR A 60 -12.16 12.79 2.84
CA THR A 60 -12.46 11.67 1.93
C THR A 60 -11.99 10.34 2.51
N ALA A 61 -10.77 10.29 3.08
CA ALA A 61 -10.26 9.11 3.74
C ALA A 61 -11.17 8.71 4.92
N LEU A 62 -11.54 9.66 5.79
CA LEU A 62 -12.43 9.41 6.91
C LEU A 62 -13.84 8.97 6.46
N ALA A 63 -14.36 9.51 5.36
CA ALA A 63 -15.63 9.08 4.80
C ALA A 63 -15.58 7.62 4.30
N PHE A 64 -14.48 7.20 3.68
CA PHE A 64 -14.29 5.79 3.29
C PHE A 64 -14.25 4.87 4.51
N ILE A 65 -13.54 5.29 5.55
CA ILE A 65 -13.47 4.55 6.82
C ILE A 65 -14.85 4.48 7.48
N GLY A 66 -15.62 5.58 7.46
CA GLY A 66 -16.98 5.64 7.99
C GLY A 66 -17.93 4.64 7.32
N LYS A 67 -17.79 4.40 6.01
CA LYS A 67 -18.59 3.39 5.31
C LYS A 67 -18.35 1.97 5.84
N LEU A 68 -17.14 1.67 6.34
CA LEU A 68 -16.79 0.37 6.89
C LEU A 68 -17.38 0.10 8.29
N GLN A 69 -18.02 1.11 8.91
CA GLN A 69 -18.81 0.90 10.13
C GLN A 69 -20.04 0.02 9.87
N HIS A 70 -20.50 -0.02 8.62
CA HIS A 70 -21.61 -0.87 8.20
C HIS A 70 -21.11 -2.02 7.33
N ARG A 71 -21.95 -3.04 7.16
CA ARG A 71 -21.63 -4.16 6.27
C ARG A 71 -21.64 -3.68 4.81
N VAL A 72 -20.45 -3.59 4.22
CA VAL A 72 -20.25 -3.32 2.80
C VAL A 72 -20.16 -4.61 1.98
N SER A 73 -20.56 -4.55 0.72
CA SER A 73 -20.39 -5.66 -0.24
C SER A 73 -18.91 -5.84 -0.62
N ASP A 74 -18.53 -7.02 -1.13
CA ASP A 74 -17.16 -7.25 -1.60
C ASP A 74 -16.75 -6.30 -2.72
N GLY A 75 -17.66 -6.05 -3.68
CA GLY A 75 -17.42 -5.12 -4.78
C GLY A 75 -17.21 -3.68 -4.30
N GLU A 76 -17.98 -3.23 -3.31
CA GLU A 76 -17.79 -1.91 -2.71
C GLU A 76 -16.47 -1.84 -1.93
N PHE A 77 -16.12 -2.88 -1.18
CA PHE A 77 -14.87 -2.95 -0.44
C PHE A 77 -13.64 -2.85 -1.36
N ILE A 78 -13.65 -3.56 -2.48
CA ILE A 78 -12.58 -3.48 -3.48
C ILE A 78 -12.45 -2.06 -4.01
N ARG A 79 -13.57 -1.40 -4.36
CA ARG A 79 -13.57 -0.01 -4.82
C ARG A 79 -13.00 0.95 -3.77
N LEU A 80 -13.40 0.81 -2.50
CA LEU A 80 -12.89 1.64 -1.41
C LEU A 80 -11.38 1.47 -1.22
N ARG A 81 -10.90 0.22 -1.29
CA ARG A 81 -9.47 -0.08 -1.20
C ARG A 81 -8.69 0.59 -2.33
N ASP A 82 -9.13 0.40 -3.57
CA ASP A 82 -8.45 0.96 -4.74
C ASP A 82 -8.51 2.51 -4.74
N GLN A 83 -9.61 3.10 -4.28
CA GLN A 83 -9.72 4.56 -4.11
C GLN A 83 -8.83 5.07 -2.97
N SER A 84 -8.70 4.32 -1.87
CA SER A 84 -7.78 4.68 -0.78
C SER A 84 -6.33 4.74 -1.25
N ASP A 85 -5.96 3.99 -2.29
CA ASP A 85 -4.59 4.03 -2.80
C ASP A 85 -4.18 5.39 -3.36
N SER A 86 -5.15 6.13 -3.91
CA SER A 86 -4.95 7.44 -4.50
C SER A 86 -4.86 8.61 -3.50
N LEU A 87 -5.27 8.38 -2.24
CA LEU A 87 -5.28 9.41 -1.18
C LEU A 87 -3.95 9.47 -0.41
N PHE A 88 -3.27 8.33 -0.30
CA PHE A 88 -2.06 8.18 0.51
C PHE A 88 -0.80 8.09 -0.37
N THR A 89 0.36 8.22 0.26
CA THR A 89 1.63 7.77 -0.31
C THR A 89 1.67 6.24 -0.37
N THR A 90 2.51 5.67 -1.24
CA THR A 90 2.70 4.20 -1.35
C THR A 90 3.01 3.54 0.00
N SER A 91 3.90 4.15 0.80
CA SER A 91 4.26 3.69 2.15
C SER A 91 3.37 4.26 3.26
N GLY A 92 2.20 4.77 2.92
CA GLY A 92 1.29 5.35 3.90
C GLY A 92 0.71 4.31 4.84
N TYR A 93 0.47 4.68 6.10
CA TYR A 93 -0.02 3.78 7.14
C TYR A 93 -1.05 4.46 8.05
N ILE A 94 -1.72 3.66 8.87
CA ILE A 94 -2.71 4.10 9.84
C ILE A 94 -2.28 3.62 11.22
N ASN A 95 -2.15 4.56 12.15
CA ASN A 95 -1.95 4.29 13.57
C ASN A 95 -3.33 4.26 14.24
N LEU A 96 -3.62 3.17 14.95
CA LEU A 96 -4.82 3.04 15.77
C LEU A 96 -4.48 3.09 17.24
N GLU A 97 -5.30 3.83 17.97
CA GLU A 97 -5.30 3.90 19.41
C GLU A 97 -6.66 3.42 19.89
N SER A 98 -6.69 2.23 20.50
CA SER A 98 -7.90 1.66 21.07
C SER A 98 -8.19 2.29 22.45
N THR A 99 -9.44 2.24 22.89
CA THR A 99 -9.86 2.74 24.20
C THR A 99 -9.18 2.06 25.38
N ASP A 100 -8.66 0.84 25.19
CA ASP A 100 -7.89 0.08 26.18
C ASP A 100 -6.39 0.47 26.21
N GLY A 101 -5.98 1.46 25.42
CA GLY A 101 -4.60 1.93 25.33
C GLY A 101 -3.70 1.11 24.40
N GLN A 102 -4.26 0.14 23.64
CA GLN A 102 -3.48 -0.55 22.62
C GLN A 102 -3.17 0.37 21.43
N HIS A 103 -1.92 0.32 20.97
CA HIS A 103 -1.46 1.03 19.80
C HIS A 103 -1.07 0.05 18.68
N LEU A 104 -1.71 0.19 17.51
CA LEU A 104 -1.42 -0.64 16.35
C LEU A 104 -1.00 0.24 15.17
N ARG A 105 0.09 -0.11 14.49
CA ARG A 105 0.46 0.48 13.21
C ARG A 105 0.13 -0.50 12.10
N LEU A 106 -0.77 -0.11 11.22
CA LEU A 106 -1.30 -0.95 10.15
C LEU A 106 -1.01 -0.31 8.79
N THR A 107 -0.66 -1.12 7.81
CA THR A 107 -0.76 -0.68 6.42
C THR A 107 -2.22 -0.35 6.08
N ARG A 108 -2.43 0.42 5.01
CA ARG A 108 -3.78 0.80 4.56
C ARG A 108 -4.67 -0.43 4.32
N GLY A 109 -4.14 -1.45 3.64
CA GLY A 109 -4.88 -2.68 3.34
C GLY A 109 -5.25 -3.49 4.58
N GLU A 110 -4.31 -3.62 5.53
CA GLU A 110 -4.57 -4.29 6.82
C GLU A 110 -5.63 -3.55 7.63
N PHE A 111 -5.53 -2.21 7.70
CA PHE A 111 -6.51 -1.38 8.38
C PHE A 111 -7.90 -1.55 7.77
N LEU A 112 -8.06 -1.39 6.45
CA LEU A 112 -9.37 -1.49 5.78
C LEU A 112 -9.99 -2.88 5.98
N THR A 113 -9.18 -3.94 5.91
CA THR A 113 -9.61 -5.31 6.16
C THR A 113 -10.10 -5.48 7.60
N ARG A 114 -9.35 -4.99 8.58
CA ARG A 114 -9.74 -5.02 10.00
C ARG A 114 -11.01 -4.21 10.25
N ALA A 115 -11.10 -3.00 9.70
CA ALA A 115 -12.23 -2.10 9.88
C ALA A 115 -13.53 -2.71 9.34
N ARG A 116 -13.47 -3.38 8.19
CA ARG A 116 -14.60 -4.12 7.61
C ARG A 116 -15.19 -5.17 8.56
N TYR A 117 -14.36 -5.88 9.31
CA TYR A 117 -14.82 -6.94 10.22
C TYR A 117 -15.23 -6.42 11.59
N ARG A 118 -14.56 -5.39 12.09
CA ARG A 118 -14.77 -4.87 13.45
C ARG A 118 -16.00 -3.99 13.57
N GLN A 119 -16.40 -3.29 12.49
CA GLN A 119 -17.53 -2.34 12.51
C GLN A 119 -17.42 -1.28 13.63
N ALA A 120 -16.19 -0.93 14.00
CA ALA A 120 -15.89 0.04 15.05
C ALA A 120 -15.99 1.48 14.53
N THR A 121 -16.17 2.44 15.46
CA THR A 121 -16.14 3.86 15.13
C THR A 121 -14.71 4.39 15.20
N TYR A 122 -14.30 5.16 14.19
CA TYR A 122 -12.96 5.75 14.14
C TYR A 122 -13.06 7.26 14.15
N LYS A 123 -12.26 7.91 15.00
CA LYS A 123 -12.13 9.37 15.06
C LYS A 123 -10.71 9.79 14.76
N LEU A 124 -10.53 10.79 13.90
CA LEU A 124 -9.22 11.38 13.66
C LEU A 124 -8.65 12.02 14.93
N LYS A 125 -7.41 11.66 15.27
CA LYS A 125 -6.60 12.33 16.29
C LYS A 125 -5.63 13.32 15.65
N LYS A 126 -4.88 12.86 14.64
CA LYS A 126 -3.95 13.67 13.84
C LYS A 126 -3.61 13.00 12.51
N ALA A 127 -3.05 13.75 11.59
CA ALA A 127 -2.55 13.28 10.31
C ALA A 127 -1.13 13.79 10.04
N THR A 128 -0.37 13.05 9.22
CA THR A 128 0.85 13.56 8.60
C THR A 128 0.63 13.62 7.10
N LEU A 129 0.76 14.81 6.54
CA LEU A 129 0.47 15.10 5.14
C LEU A 129 1.72 15.53 4.40
N VAL A 130 1.77 15.31 3.10
CA VAL A 130 2.85 15.80 2.24
C VAL A 130 2.29 16.57 1.06
N LEU A 131 2.85 17.76 0.83
CA LEU A 131 2.66 18.54 -0.38
C LEU A 131 3.85 18.32 -1.30
N ASN A 132 3.58 17.89 -2.53
CA ASN A 132 4.58 17.86 -3.59
C ASN A 132 4.28 19.01 -4.55
N ASP A 133 5.23 19.92 -4.74
CA ASP A 133 5.09 21.12 -5.58
C ASP A 133 6.42 21.51 -6.24
N LEU A 134 6.45 22.63 -6.97
CA LEU A 134 7.64 23.16 -7.64
C LEU A 134 8.36 22.10 -8.50
N PHE A 135 7.59 21.44 -9.36
CA PHE A 135 8.10 20.44 -10.28
C PHE A 135 9.08 21.05 -11.27
N ARG A 136 10.26 20.44 -11.41
CA ARG A 136 11.28 20.87 -12.36
C ARG A 136 12.01 19.68 -12.96
N LYS A 137 12.37 19.82 -14.22
CA LYS A 137 13.27 18.90 -14.90
C LYS A 137 14.71 19.29 -14.60
N GLY A 138 15.50 18.35 -14.09
CA GLY A 138 16.92 18.54 -13.80
C GLY A 138 17.81 17.93 -14.88
N PRO A 139 19.14 17.84 -14.62
CA PRO A 139 20.07 17.17 -15.52
C PRO A 139 19.67 15.70 -15.76
N ASN A 140 20.04 15.15 -16.92
CA ASN A 140 19.75 13.77 -17.34
C ASN A 140 18.25 13.45 -17.46
N ASP A 141 17.44 14.44 -17.83
CA ASP A 141 15.99 14.33 -17.99
C ASP A 141 15.19 13.84 -16.77
N ARG A 142 15.80 13.88 -15.58
CA ARG A 142 15.15 13.47 -14.33
C ARG A 142 14.25 14.56 -13.79
N TRP A 143 13.04 14.18 -13.36
CA TRP A 143 12.13 15.09 -12.69
C TRP A 143 12.39 15.15 -11.19
N TYR A 144 12.23 16.35 -10.64
CA TYR A 144 12.32 16.63 -9.21
C TYR A 144 11.16 17.51 -8.77
N CYS A 145 10.76 17.38 -7.51
CA CYS A 145 9.86 18.31 -6.85
C CYS A 145 10.43 18.75 -5.50
N ARG A 146 9.82 19.81 -4.95
CA ARG A 146 9.88 20.06 -3.51
C ARG A 146 8.79 19.20 -2.85
N SER A 147 9.16 18.57 -1.75
CA SER A 147 8.27 17.75 -0.93
C SER A 147 8.27 18.32 0.48
N THR A 148 7.15 18.87 0.91
CA THR A 148 6.99 19.47 2.25
C THR A 148 6.03 18.61 3.07
N THR A 149 6.52 18.08 4.18
CA THR A 149 5.75 17.25 5.11
C THR A 149 5.28 18.08 6.30
N PHE A 150 3.99 17.96 6.59
CA PHE A 150 3.25 18.61 7.66
C PHE A 150 2.92 17.53 8.68
N HIS A 151 3.58 17.57 9.84
CA HIS A 151 3.47 16.55 10.87
C HIS A 151 2.42 16.94 11.91
N GLU A 152 1.72 15.93 12.41
CA GLU A 152 0.77 16.04 13.53
C GLU A 152 -0.35 17.08 13.30
N VAL A 153 -0.86 17.14 12.08
CA VAL A 153 -1.98 18.00 11.71
C VAL A 153 -3.25 17.51 12.40
N SER A 154 -3.76 18.30 13.34
CA SER A 154 -5.01 18.02 14.07
C SER A 154 -6.15 18.96 13.68
N ARG A 155 -5.83 20.09 13.02
CA ARG A 155 -6.78 21.12 12.60
C ARG A 155 -6.35 21.77 11.29
N PHE A 156 -7.30 22.46 10.66
CA PHE A 156 -7.13 23.16 9.39
C PHE A 156 -7.62 24.60 9.53
N ASP A 157 -6.96 25.53 8.86
CA ASP A 157 -7.45 26.88 8.63
C ASP A 157 -7.90 26.98 7.16
N GLY A 158 -9.21 27.01 6.94
CA GLY A 158 -9.79 26.68 5.65
C GLY A 158 -9.34 25.30 5.18
N ASP A 159 -8.68 25.26 4.02
CA ASP A 159 -8.13 24.04 3.42
C ASP A 159 -6.66 23.76 3.78
N TYR A 160 -6.01 24.68 4.49
CA TYR A 160 -4.59 24.59 4.80
C TYR A 160 -4.35 23.88 6.14
N PRO A 161 -3.43 22.90 6.22
CA PRO A 161 -3.15 22.21 7.47
C PRO A 161 -2.42 23.10 8.47
N ILE A 162 -2.76 23.01 9.75
CA ILE A 162 -2.00 23.63 10.85
C ILE A 162 -1.18 22.53 11.54
N PRO A 163 0.11 22.39 11.21
CA PRO A 163 0.98 21.35 11.76
C PRO A 163 1.65 21.79 13.07
N GLU A 164 2.07 20.81 13.87
CA GLU A 164 3.01 21.05 14.98
C GLU A 164 4.45 21.19 14.46
N LYS A 165 4.77 20.53 13.34
CA LYS A 165 6.10 20.52 12.74
C LYS A 165 6.04 20.44 11.23
N VAL A 166 6.98 21.13 10.57
CA VAL A 166 7.15 21.10 9.10
C VAL A 166 8.57 20.68 8.75
N THR A 167 8.71 19.81 7.75
CA THR A 167 10.01 19.44 7.16
C THR A 167 9.92 19.49 5.64
N SER A 168 10.96 19.98 4.95
CA SER A 168 10.92 20.12 3.48
C SER A 168 12.19 19.58 2.82
N VAL A 169 12.01 18.85 1.72
CA VAL A 169 13.07 18.36 0.84
C VAL A 169 12.94 19.05 -0.51
N LYS A 170 13.96 19.79 -0.93
CA LYS A 170 13.91 20.66 -2.14
C LYS A 170 14.11 19.93 -3.48
N ARG A 171 14.56 18.67 -3.46
CA ARG A 171 14.95 17.88 -4.64
C ARG A 171 14.58 16.41 -4.48
N LYS A 172 13.30 16.12 -4.22
CA LYS A 172 12.81 14.74 -4.22
C LYS A 172 12.71 14.25 -5.67
N PRO A 173 13.38 13.14 -6.05
CA PRO A 173 13.24 12.58 -7.40
C PRO A 173 11.83 12.03 -7.61
N ILE A 174 11.30 12.21 -8.83
CA ILE A 174 10.02 11.66 -9.26
C ILE A 174 10.16 11.13 -10.70
N ARG A 175 9.32 10.16 -11.08
CA ARG A 175 9.36 9.58 -12.44
C ARG A 175 8.95 10.59 -13.51
N GLU A 176 7.88 11.33 -13.24
CA GLU A 176 7.28 12.30 -14.16
C GLU A 176 6.60 13.44 -13.36
N ARG A 177 6.23 14.54 -14.05
CA ARG A 177 5.41 15.60 -13.45
C ARG A 177 4.15 14.98 -12.85
N ALA A 178 3.66 15.55 -11.73
CA ALA A 178 2.46 15.12 -11.01
C ALA A 178 1.48 14.32 -11.87
N ALA A 179 1.22 13.06 -11.50
CA ALA A 179 0.37 12.15 -12.29
C ALA A 179 -1.07 12.68 -12.51
N SER A 180 -1.50 13.68 -11.72
CA SER A 180 -2.79 14.37 -11.83
C SER A 180 -2.79 15.57 -12.78
N GLY A 181 -1.66 15.94 -13.40
CA GLY A 181 -1.52 17.16 -14.22
C GLY A 181 -1.47 18.48 -13.42
N ALA A 182 -1.75 18.43 -12.11
CA ALA A 182 -1.77 19.59 -11.23
C ALA A 182 -0.37 20.19 -10.98
N GLU A 183 -0.31 21.47 -10.61
CA GLU A 183 0.94 22.16 -10.24
C GLU A 183 1.48 21.74 -8.87
N SER A 184 0.60 21.22 -8.02
CA SER A 184 0.92 20.65 -6.73
C SER A 184 -0.08 19.56 -6.39
N TYR A 185 0.28 18.65 -5.48
CA TYR A 185 -0.68 17.69 -4.96
C TYR A 185 -0.34 17.28 -3.53
N TRP A 186 -1.39 17.07 -2.74
CA TRP A 186 -1.32 16.55 -1.39
C TRP A 186 -1.31 15.02 -1.38
N GLN A 187 -0.75 14.40 -0.36
CA GLN A 187 -0.96 12.98 -0.04
C GLN A 187 -0.94 12.78 1.47
N ILE A 188 -1.60 11.73 1.93
CA ILE A 188 -1.55 11.31 3.33
C ILE A 188 -0.39 10.33 3.51
N ILE A 189 0.53 10.63 4.43
CA ILE A 189 1.56 9.67 4.88
C ILE A 189 0.99 8.84 6.03
N GLU A 190 0.32 9.49 6.97
CA GLU A 190 -0.17 8.86 8.19
C GLU A 190 -1.54 9.41 8.58
N LEU A 191 -2.44 8.53 9.02
CA LEU A 191 -3.55 8.90 9.89
C LEU A 191 -3.39 8.23 11.25
N THR A 192 -3.52 9.01 12.32
CA THR A 192 -3.72 8.47 13.66
C THR A 192 -5.20 8.56 14.01
N LEU A 193 -5.82 7.43 14.29
CA LEU A 193 -7.24 7.33 14.62
C LEU A 193 -7.42 6.73 16.02
N THR A 194 -8.42 7.21 16.74
CA THR A 194 -8.94 6.53 17.93
C THR A 194 -10.05 5.58 17.51
N GLU A 195 -9.95 4.31 17.91
CA GLU A 195 -10.98 3.28 17.72
C GLU A 195 -11.89 3.21 18.95
N LYS A 196 -13.21 3.16 18.72
CA LYS A 196 -14.25 3.05 19.74
C LYS A 196 -15.28 1.99 19.38
#